data_AF-A0A1W9JH95-F1
#
_entry.id   AF-A0A1W9JH95-F1
#
_cell.length_a   1.000
_cell.length_b   1.000
_cell.length_c   1.000
_cell.angle_alpha   90.00
_cell.angle_beta   90.00
_cell.angle_gamma   90.00
#
_symmetry.space_group_name_H-M   'P 1'
#
loop_
_entity.id
_entity.type
_entity.pdbx_description
1 polymer ?
#
loop_
_entity_poly.entity_id
_entity_poly.type
_entity_poly.pdbx_seq_one_letter_code
_entity_poly.pdbx_strand_id
1 'polypeptide(L)'
;MKVSYRTGVLVALASLFFVLLAPDAMAGAGGTEFNNVWTLLTGWVEGLLGRIIAIVFVIVGLVAGVVRGSIMGFVLGVASGVGLFAAPTIITNIVTATL
;
A
#
# COMPACT_ATOMS: atom_id res chain seq x y z
N MET A 1 -0.69 43.73 -13.86
CA MET A 1 -2.16 43.77 -13.96
C MET A 1 -2.74 43.86 -12.55
N LYS A 2 -3.39 44.98 -12.17
CA LYS A 2 -4.07 45.10 -10.87
C LYS A 2 -5.46 44.45 -11.00
N VAL A 3 -5.59 43.20 -10.58
CA VAL A 3 -6.89 42.50 -10.56
C VAL A 3 -7.80 43.22 -9.57
N SER A 4 -9.01 43.63 -10.00
CA SER A 4 -9.95 44.30 -9.11
C SER A 4 -10.42 43.34 -8.02
N TYR A 5 -10.66 43.84 -6.80
CA TYR A 5 -11.08 43.01 -5.65
C TYR A 5 -12.33 42.16 -5.95
N ARG A 6 -13.25 42.70 -6.76
CA ARG A 6 -14.46 41.99 -7.23
C ARG A 6 -14.13 40.84 -8.18
N THR A 7 -13.15 41.04 -9.07
CA THR A 7 -12.67 40.00 -9.99
C THR A 7 -11.92 38.91 -9.24
N GLY A 8 -11.17 39.25 -8.17
CA GLY A 8 -10.47 38.29 -7.33
C GLY A 8 -11.43 37.33 -6.58
N VAL A 9 -12.51 37.87 -6.00
CA VAL A 9 -13.54 37.06 -5.32
C VAL A 9 -14.25 36.12 -6.29
N LEU A 10 -14.57 36.59 -7.50
CA LEU A 10 -15.21 35.76 -8.52
C LEU A 10 -14.32 34.62 -9.00
N VAL A 11 -13.01 34.87 -9.14
CA VAL A 11 -12.04 33.82 -9.50
C VAL A 11 -11.91 32.78 -8.38
N ALA A 12 -11.86 33.21 -7.11
CA ALA A 12 -11.79 32.29 -5.96
C ALA A 12 -13.03 31.41 -5.83
N LEU A 13 -14.22 31.97 -6.04
CA LEU A 13 -15.48 31.22 -6.04
C LEU A 13 -15.57 30.26 -7.22
N ALA A 14 -15.12 30.67 -8.41
CA ALA A 14 -15.05 29.80 -9.57
C ALA A 14 -14.10 28.62 -9.33
N SER A 15 -12.91 28.85 -8.75
CA SER A 15 -11.99 27.76 -8.40
C SER A 15 -12.57 26.80 -7.37
N LEU A 16 -13.30 27.30 -6.37
CA LEU A 16 -13.96 26.46 -5.37
C LEU A 16 -15.06 25.61 -6.03
N PHE A 17 -15.81 26.18 -6.96
CA PHE A 17 -16.83 25.47 -7.72
C PHE A 17 -16.23 24.37 -8.61
N PHE A 18 -15.08 24.62 -9.24
CA PHE A 18 -14.39 23.60 -10.04
C PHE A 18 -13.84 22.44 -9.19
N VAL A 19 -13.42 22.69 -7.95
CA VAL A 19 -13.01 21.62 -7.02
C VAL A 19 -14.20 20.76 -6.59
N LEU A 20 -15.38 21.36 -6.40
CA LEU A 20 -16.60 20.63 -6.06
C LEU A 20 -17.18 19.81 -7.23
N LEU A 21 -16.84 20.17 -8.47
CA LEU A 21 -17.26 19.46 -9.69
C LEU A 21 -16.21 18.46 -10.19
N ALA A 22 -15.09 18.29 -9.48
CA ALA A 22 -14.09 17.31 -9.86
C ALA A 22 -14.73 15.90 -9.81
N PRO A 23 -14.65 15.11 -10.90
CA PRO A 23 -15.18 13.75 -10.89
C PRO A 23 -14.40 12.90 -9.89
N ASP A 24 -15.09 12.04 -9.15
CA ASP A 24 -14.46 11.06 -8.28
C ASP A 24 -13.53 10.17 -9.12
N ALA A 25 -12.23 10.20 -8.81
CA ALA A 25 -11.27 9.28 -9.41
C ALA A 25 -11.48 7.89 -8.79
N MET A 26 -12.30 7.05 -9.42
CA MET A 26 -12.57 5.68 -8.97
C MET A 26 -11.36 4.77 -9.25
N ALA A 27 -10.45 4.66 -8.28
CA ALA A 27 -9.36 3.69 -8.29
C ALA A 27 -9.85 2.31 -7.79
N GLY A 28 -9.43 1.22 -8.44
CA GLY A 28 -9.64 -0.15 -7.94
C GLY A 28 -11.03 -0.77 -8.18
N ALA A 29 -11.90 -0.18 -9.01
CA ALA A 29 -13.26 -0.67 -9.26
C ALA A 29 -13.40 -1.75 -10.36
N GLY A 30 -12.30 -2.15 -11.02
CA GLY A 30 -12.31 -3.15 -12.10
C GLY A 30 -11.75 -4.51 -11.68
N GLY A 31 -12.12 -5.60 -12.39
CA GLY A 31 -11.43 -6.89 -12.30
C GLY A 31 -11.96 -7.90 -11.27
N THR A 32 -13.28 -7.96 -11.07
CA THR A 32 -13.91 -8.89 -10.11
C THR A 32 -13.65 -10.37 -10.38
N GLU A 33 -13.25 -10.71 -11.61
CA GLU A 33 -12.93 -12.05 -12.08
C GLU A 33 -11.82 -12.71 -11.25
N PHE A 34 -10.93 -11.92 -10.65
CA PHE A 34 -9.80 -12.41 -9.86
C PHE A 34 -9.99 -12.29 -8.34
N ASN A 35 -11.18 -11.92 -7.86
CA ASN A 35 -11.46 -11.78 -6.42
C ASN A 35 -11.24 -13.10 -5.65
N ASN A 36 -11.57 -14.23 -6.26
CA ASN A 36 -11.34 -15.55 -5.65
C ASN A 36 -9.84 -15.84 -5.49
N VAL A 37 -9.03 -15.51 -6.50
CA VAL A 37 -7.57 -15.69 -6.45
C VAL A 37 -6.97 -14.75 -5.42
N TRP A 38 -7.41 -13.49 -5.37
CA TRP A 38 -6.99 -12.52 -4.37
C TRP A 38 -7.28 -13.01 -2.95
N THR A 39 -8.50 -13.46 -2.69
CA THR A 39 -8.91 -13.97 -1.37
C THR A 39 -8.11 -15.20 -0.95
N LEU A 40 -7.81 -16.09 -1.89
CA LEU A 40 -7.00 -17.28 -1.64
C LEU A 40 -5.55 -16.92 -1.29
N LEU A 41 -4.91 -16.03 -2.06
CA LEU A 41 -3.53 -15.61 -1.82
C LEU A 41 -3.40 -14.81 -0.51
N THR A 42 -4.32 -13.89 -0.24
CA THR A 42 -4.34 -13.14 1.03
C THR A 42 -4.59 -14.07 2.21
N GLY A 43 -5.49 -15.05 2.09
CA GLY A 43 -5.69 -16.08 3.09
C GLY A 43 -4.44 -16.93 3.38
N TRP A 44 -3.63 -17.23 2.36
CA TRP A 44 -2.33 -17.90 2.56
C TRP A 44 -1.35 -17.03 3.33
N VAL A 45 -1.25 -15.75 2.96
CA VAL A 45 -0.34 -14.78 3.55
C VAL A 45 -0.70 -14.45 5.00
N GLU A 46 -1.99 -14.32 5.32
CA GLU A 46 -2.46 -13.96 6.67
C GLU A 46 -2.63 -15.18 7.60
N GLY A 47 -2.76 -16.38 7.01
CA GLY A 47 -2.99 -17.62 7.72
C GLY A 47 -1.74 -18.30 8.28
N LEU A 48 -1.89 -19.57 8.65
CA LEU A 48 -0.81 -20.39 9.22
C LEU A 48 0.35 -20.58 8.25
N LEU A 49 0.07 -20.66 6.94
CA LEU A 49 1.09 -20.72 5.90
C LEU A 49 2.01 -19.50 5.98
N GLY A 50 1.46 -18.28 5.99
CA GLY A 50 2.25 -17.05 6.10
C GLY A 50 3.11 -16.99 7.36
N ARG A 51 2.60 -17.51 8.49
CA ARG A 51 3.38 -17.63 9.74
C ARG A 51 4.57 -18.56 9.61
N ILE A 52 4.39 -19.71 8.95
CA ILE A 52 5.49 -20.62 8.67
C ILE A 52 6.52 -19.96 7.75
N ILE A 53 6.09 -19.31 6.66
CA ILE A 53 7.01 -18.62 5.74
C ILE A 53 7.77 -17.49 6.45
N ALA A 54 7.11 -16.73 7.33
CA ALA A 54 7.77 -15.68 8.09
C ALA A 54 8.88 -16.24 9.00
N ILE A 55 8.66 -17.39 9.64
CA ILE A 55 9.71 -18.08 10.41
C ILE A 55 10.85 -18.52 9.49
N VAL A 56 10.54 -19.04 8.30
CA VAL A 56 11.56 -19.44 7.32
C VAL A 56 12.41 -18.25 6.90
N PHE A 57 11.82 -17.07 6.64
CA PHE A 57 12.58 -15.87 6.32
C PHE A 57 13.53 -15.45 7.44
N VAL A 58 13.12 -15.56 8.70
CA VAL A 58 13.98 -15.28 9.85
C VAL A 58 15.14 -16.27 9.91
N ILE A 59 14.89 -17.57 9.71
CA ILE A 59 15.93 -18.61 9.72
C ILE A 59 16.94 -18.37 8.59
N VAL A 60 16.46 -18.12 7.37
CA VAL A 60 17.33 -17.87 6.20
C VAL A 60 18.15 -16.60 6.41
N GLY A 61 17.53 -15.52 6.90
CA GLY A 61 18.22 -14.28 7.24
C GLY A 61 19.30 -14.47 8.31
N LEU A 62 19.00 -15.25 9.35
CA LEU A 62 19.95 -15.60 10.40
C LEU A 62 21.14 -16.37 9.84
N VAL A 63 20.92 -17.42 9.03
CA VAL A 63 22.01 -18.19 8.40
C VAL A 63 22.89 -17.28 7.55
N ALA A 64 22.31 -16.43 6.70
CA ALA A 64 23.05 -15.47 5.90
C ALA A 64 23.82 -14.44 6.75
N GLY A 65 23.27 -14.05 7.90
CA GLY A 65 23.90 -13.18 8.88
C GLY A 65 25.11 -13.85 9.55
N VAL A 66 24.98 -15.10 9.97
CA VAL A 66 26.07 -15.89 10.59
C VAL A 66 27.24 -16.05 9.63
N VAL A 67 26.98 -16.38 8.36
CA VAL A 67 28.02 -16.49 7.32
C VAL A 67 28.83 -15.19 7.17
N ARG A 68 28.19 -14.05 7.43
CA ARG A 68 28.81 -12.71 7.32
C ARG A 68 29.25 -12.12 8.65
N GLY A 69 29.08 -12.84 9.76
CA GLY A 69 29.36 -12.32 11.11
C GLY A 69 28.54 -11.07 11.48
N SER A 70 27.32 -10.92 10.94
CA SER A 70 26.51 -9.70 11.07
C SER A 70 25.09 -9.98 11.52
N ILE A 71 24.59 -9.17 12.45
CA ILE A 71 23.20 -9.20 12.92
C ILE A 71 22.20 -8.72 11.85
N MET A 72 22.67 -8.01 10.81
CA MET A 72 21.80 -7.45 9.79
C MET A 72 21.05 -8.53 8.99
N GLY A 73 21.61 -9.74 8.88
CA GLY A 73 20.90 -10.86 8.26
C GLY A 73 19.61 -11.21 9.02
N PHE A 74 19.65 -11.24 10.35
CA PHE A 74 18.47 -11.46 11.18
C PHE A 74 17.46 -10.32 11.03
N VAL A 75 17.91 -9.07 11.07
CA VAL A 75 17.05 -7.89 10.90
C VAL A 75 16.30 -7.94 9.58
N LEU A 76 16.99 -8.30 8.49
CA LEU A 76 16.37 -8.41 7.16
C LEU A 76 15.38 -9.58 7.09
N GLY A 77 15.68 -10.72 7.74
CA GLY A 77 14.76 -11.85 7.82
C GLY A 77 13.48 -11.54 8.60
N VAL A 78 13.58 -10.77 9.69
CA VAL A 78 12.41 -10.30 10.44
C VAL A 78 11.62 -9.28 9.62
N ALA A 79 12.31 -8.31 9.00
CA ALA A 79 11.67 -7.27 8.20
C ALA A 79 10.89 -7.87 7.01
N SER A 80 11.43 -8.87 6.33
CA SER A 80 10.73 -9.56 5.24
C SER A 80 9.53 -10.38 5.74
N GLY A 81 9.65 -11.04 6.90
CA GLY A 81 8.53 -11.73 7.55
C GLY A 81 7.38 -10.78 7.92
N VAL A 82 7.69 -9.63 8.51
CA VAL A 82 6.68 -8.59 8.82
C VAL A 82 6.10 -7.97 7.55
N GLY A 83 6.96 -7.70 6.56
CA GLY A 83 6.54 -7.17 5.27
C GLY A 83 5.57 -8.08 4.53
N LEU A 84 5.74 -9.40 4.63
CA LEU A 84 4.83 -10.39 4.06
C LEU A 84 3.40 -10.20 4.59
N PHE A 85 3.23 -10.03 5.90
CA PHE A 85 1.90 -9.83 6.50
C PHE A 85 1.31 -8.44 6.24
N ALA A 86 2.16 -7.42 6.12
CA ALA A 86 1.70 -6.07 5.83
C ALA A 86 1.31 -5.88 4.35
N ALA A 87 1.82 -6.74 3.45
CA ALA A 87 1.66 -6.58 2.01
C ALA A 87 0.19 -6.53 1.55
N PRO A 88 -0.73 -7.43 1.95
CA PRO A 88 -2.13 -7.36 1.53
C PRO A 88 -2.77 -6.02 1.87
N THR A 89 -2.62 -5.56 3.11
CA THR A 89 -3.17 -4.29 3.58
C THR A 89 -2.60 -3.10 2.83
N ILE A 90 -1.28 -3.06 2.63
CA ILE A 90 -0.62 -1.97 1.88
C ILE A 90 -1.11 -1.94 0.44
N ILE A 91 -1.17 -3.09 -0.24
CA ILE A 91 -1.62 -3.17 -1.64
C ILE A 91 -3.07 -2.70 -1.75
N THR A 92 -3.98 -3.20 -0.91
CA THR A 92 -5.38 -2.76 -0.92
C THR A 92 -5.48 -1.26 -0.72
N ASN A 93 -4.82 -0.71 0.30
CA ASN A 93 -4.87 0.72 0.59
C ASN A 93 -4.34 1.59 -0.54
N ILE A 94 -3.33 1.13 -1.29
CA ILE A 94 -2.81 1.86 -2.45
C ILE A 94 -3.77 1.78 -3.64
N VAL A 95 -4.32 0.60 -3.92
CA VAL A 95 -5.14 0.37 -5.12
C VAL A 95 -6.54 0.96 -4.99
N THR A 96 -7.09 1.05 -3.77
CA THR A 96 -8.41 1.64 -3.52
C THR A 96 -8.34 3.12 -3.11
N ALA A 97 -7.16 3.74 -3.10
CA ALA A 97 -7.02 5.14 -2.73
C ALA A 97 -7.67 6.05 -3.77
N THR A 98 -8.64 6.86 -3.34
CA THR A 98 -9.22 7.97 -4.12
C THR A 98 -8.62 9.29 -3.63
N LEU A 99 -8.40 10.25 -4.54
CA LEU A 99 -7.92 11.61 -4.24
C LEU A 99 -9.04 12.49 -3.66
#